data_AF-A0A2V2LKU7-F1
#
_entry.id   AF-A0A2V2LKU7-F1
#
_cell.length_a   1.000
_cell.length_b   1.000
_cell.length_c   1.000
_cell.angle_alpha   90.00
_cell.angle_beta   90.00
_cell.angle_gamma   90.00
#
_symmetry.space_group_name_H-M   'P 1'
#
loop_
_entity.id
_entity.type
_entity.pdbx_description
1 polymer ?
#
loop_
_entity_poly.entity_id
_entity_poly.type
_entity_poly.pdbx_seq_one_letter_code
_entity_poly.pdbx_strand_id
1 'polypeptide(L)'
;MPMRPVLLAALVALALPVLPALPAAQDAYPAPAPRDGWAVHDSALDFDTLVAAVKTEAATQQLGVVTEAGPTGMAASRGIDIPGNRVIGLFNNDYAVRVLGLSTAAMIEAPVRMYVTEDPDGSATLSYKTPSQVFAPYLDEAGPDLAAAAAELDAKFDAVARAAIQ
;
A
#
# COMPACT_ATOMS: atom_id res chain seq x y z
N MET A 1 85.83 -6.07 -15.86
CA MET A 1 84.58 -5.30 -16.01
C MET A 1 83.41 -6.26 -16.04
N PRO A 2 82.28 -5.91 -15.40
CA PRO A 2 81.27 -6.83 -14.87
C PRO A 2 80.15 -7.10 -15.90
N MET A 3 79.34 -8.13 -15.68
CA MET A 3 77.86 -8.03 -15.74
C MET A 3 77.22 -9.31 -15.18
N ARG A 4 76.39 -9.11 -14.15
CA ARG A 4 75.62 -10.13 -13.42
C ARG A 4 74.39 -10.52 -14.24
N PRO A 5 73.93 -11.79 -14.24
CA PRO A 5 72.60 -12.10 -14.72
C PRO A 5 71.57 -11.77 -13.62
N VAL A 6 70.56 -11.01 -14.03
CA VAL A 6 69.45 -10.49 -13.24
C VAL A 6 68.49 -11.64 -12.90
N LEU A 7 68.13 -11.77 -11.62
CA LEU A 7 67.04 -12.64 -11.16
C LEU A 7 65.71 -12.12 -11.72
N LEU A 8 65.03 -12.92 -12.55
CA LEU A 8 63.65 -12.69 -12.94
C LEU A 8 62.75 -13.01 -11.73
N ALA A 9 62.24 -11.97 -11.06
CA ALA A 9 61.19 -12.13 -10.06
C ALA A 9 59.85 -12.35 -10.78
N ALA A 10 59.29 -13.55 -10.68
CA ALA A 10 57.94 -13.83 -11.16
C ALA A 10 56.92 -13.15 -10.24
N LEU A 11 56.27 -12.09 -10.73
CA LEU A 11 55.14 -11.45 -10.06
C LEU A 11 53.91 -12.37 -10.22
N VAL A 12 53.58 -13.13 -9.18
CA VAL A 12 52.30 -13.84 -9.10
C VAL A 12 51.24 -12.82 -8.71
N ALA A 13 50.48 -12.33 -9.69
CA ALA A 13 49.30 -11.50 -9.45
C ALA A 13 48.20 -12.37 -8.82
N LEU A 14 47.98 -12.20 -7.52
CA LEU A 14 46.91 -12.85 -6.77
C LEU A 14 45.57 -12.23 -7.21
N ALA A 15 44.89 -12.85 -8.17
CA ALA A 15 43.54 -12.43 -8.57
C ALA A 15 42.56 -12.76 -7.43
N LEU A 16 42.09 -11.75 -6.71
CA LEU A 16 40.98 -11.90 -5.77
C LEU A 16 39.73 -12.34 -6.57
N PRO A 17 39.07 -13.45 -6.22
CA PRO A 17 37.80 -13.78 -6.83
C PRO A 17 36.77 -12.73 -6.42
N VAL A 18 36.28 -11.96 -7.38
CA VAL A 18 35.08 -11.14 -7.22
C VAL A 18 33.92 -12.11 -7.07
N LEU A 19 33.52 -12.37 -5.83
CA LEU A 19 32.31 -13.11 -5.53
C LEU A 19 31.13 -12.31 -6.11
N PRO A 20 30.28 -12.90 -6.98
CA PRO A 20 29.07 -12.22 -7.41
C PRO A 20 28.22 -11.94 -6.17
N ALA A 21 27.86 -10.67 -5.97
CA ALA A 21 26.90 -10.29 -4.93
C ALA A 21 25.62 -11.09 -5.19
N LEU A 22 25.24 -11.93 -4.23
CA LEU A 22 23.93 -12.56 -4.24
C LEU A 22 22.90 -11.42 -4.29
N PRO A 23 21.89 -11.47 -5.19
CA PRO A 23 20.81 -10.50 -5.15
C PRO A 23 20.26 -10.50 -3.72
N ALA A 24 20.26 -9.34 -3.07
CA ALA A 24 19.53 -9.17 -1.82
C ALA A 24 18.13 -9.72 -2.05
N ALA A 25 17.64 -10.55 -1.12
CA ALA A 25 16.30 -11.11 -1.20
C ALA A 25 15.35 -9.97 -1.55
N GLN A 26 14.86 -9.97 -2.79
CA GLN A 26 13.84 -9.02 -3.19
C GLN A 26 12.66 -9.27 -2.25
N ASP A 27 12.18 -8.22 -1.58
CA ASP A 27 11.01 -8.30 -0.71
C ASP A 27 9.92 -9.06 -1.49
N ALA A 28 9.61 -10.29 -1.06
CA ALA A 28 8.77 -11.17 -1.86
C ALA A 28 7.35 -10.60 -2.03
N TYR A 29 6.98 -9.63 -1.16
CA TYR A 29 5.70 -8.95 -1.11
C TYR A 29 5.92 -7.47 -0.76
N PRO A 30 6.39 -6.63 -1.69
CA PRO A 30 6.61 -5.22 -1.39
C PRO A 30 5.27 -4.50 -1.25
N ALA A 31 5.21 -3.52 -0.34
CA ALA A 31 4.08 -2.61 -0.24
C ALA A 31 3.81 -1.89 -1.58
N PRO A 32 2.58 -1.44 -1.84
CA PRO A 32 2.27 -0.75 -3.09
C PRO A 32 3.10 0.53 -3.28
N ALA A 33 3.96 0.56 -4.29
CA ALA A 33 4.71 1.77 -4.66
C ALA A 33 3.77 2.96 -5.01
N PRO A 34 4.16 4.22 -4.71
CA PRO A 34 3.41 5.40 -5.09
C PRO A 34 3.07 5.43 -6.59
N ARG A 35 1.83 5.81 -6.92
CA ARG A 35 1.33 5.92 -8.30
C ARG A 35 0.17 6.90 -8.38
N ASP A 36 -0.08 7.43 -9.57
CA ASP A 36 -1.13 8.43 -9.77
C ASP A 36 -2.51 7.93 -9.31
N GLY A 37 -3.24 8.80 -8.61
CA GLY A 37 -4.55 8.49 -8.03
C GLY A 37 -4.50 7.57 -6.81
N TRP A 38 -3.31 7.27 -6.28
CA TRP A 38 -3.13 6.57 -5.01
C TRP A 38 -2.46 7.45 -3.97
N ALA A 39 -2.82 7.22 -2.72
CA ALA A 39 -2.09 7.68 -1.56
C ALA A 39 -1.42 6.47 -0.89
N VAL A 40 -0.16 6.65 -0.47
CA VAL A 40 0.66 5.64 0.19
C VAL A 40 1.33 6.32 1.37
N HIS A 41 1.19 5.73 2.55
CA HIS A 41 1.65 6.26 3.83
C HIS A 41 2.38 5.16 4.60
N ASP A 42 3.68 5.35 4.77
CA ASP A 42 4.47 4.52 5.67
C ASP A 42 4.09 4.86 7.12
N SER A 43 4.08 3.86 8.00
CA SER A 43 3.86 4.03 9.44
C SER A 43 4.94 3.30 10.23
N ALA A 44 5.23 3.79 11.43
CA ALA A 44 6.09 3.08 12.37
C ALA A 44 5.32 2.02 13.20
N LEU A 45 3.98 1.95 13.03
CA LEU A 45 3.13 1.00 13.73
C LEU A 45 3.25 -0.40 13.11
N ASP A 46 3.06 -1.42 13.94
CA ASP A 46 2.87 -2.77 13.44
C ASP A 46 1.53 -2.93 12.71
N PHE A 47 1.42 -4.02 11.94
CA PHE A 47 0.28 -4.31 11.08
C PHE A 47 -1.07 -4.32 11.80
N ASP A 48 -1.17 -5.02 12.93
CA ASP A 48 -2.43 -5.15 13.66
C ASP A 48 -2.85 -3.82 14.29
N THR A 49 -1.88 -3.06 14.81
CA THR A 49 -2.09 -1.73 15.37
C THR A 49 -2.57 -0.76 14.31
N LEU A 50 -1.93 -0.74 13.12
CA LEU A 50 -2.37 0.13 12.02
C LEU A 50 -3.76 -0.25 11.50
N VAL A 51 -4.09 -1.54 11.39
CA VAL A 51 -5.45 -2.00 11.03
C VAL A 51 -6.49 -1.49 12.03
N ALA A 52 -6.21 -1.58 13.33
CA ALA A 52 -7.10 -1.09 14.38
C ALA A 52 -7.24 0.44 14.35
N ALA A 53 -6.14 1.17 14.13
CA ALA A 53 -6.12 2.62 14.03
C ALA A 53 -6.96 3.11 12.84
N VAL A 54 -6.81 2.52 11.65
CA VAL A 54 -7.61 2.86 10.46
C VAL A 54 -9.11 2.73 10.74
N LYS A 55 -9.53 1.64 11.39
CA LYS A 55 -10.95 1.41 11.71
C LYS A 55 -11.48 2.41 12.74
N THR A 56 -10.65 2.77 13.71
CA THR A 56 -10.99 3.75 14.74
C THR A 56 -11.15 5.13 14.14
N GLU A 57 -10.17 5.56 13.34
CA GLU A 57 -10.19 6.88 12.70
C GLU A 57 -11.22 6.99 11.58
N ALA A 58 -11.56 5.90 10.90
CA ALA A 58 -12.71 5.88 10.00
C ALA A 58 -14.00 6.29 10.74
N ALA A 59 -14.23 5.76 11.94
CA ALA A 59 -15.40 6.12 12.73
C ALA A 59 -15.40 7.61 13.13
N THR A 60 -14.25 8.20 13.45
CA THR A 60 -14.14 9.64 13.77
C THR A 60 -14.49 10.52 12.57
N GLN A 61 -14.25 10.03 11.35
CA GLN A 61 -14.64 10.68 10.09
C GLN A 61 -16.05 10.31 9.61
N GLN A 62 -16.85 9.62 10.42
CA GLN A 62 -18.19 9.12 10.11
C GLN A 62 -18.20 8.15 8.91
N LEU A 63 -17.11 7.42 8.71
CA LEU A 63 -17.00 6.33 7.74
C LEU A 63 -17.14 5.00 8.50
N GLY A 64 -18.18 4.23 8.16
CA GLY A 64 -18.36 2.89 8.69
C GLY A 64 -17.46 1.88 7.97
N VAL A 65 -17.00 0.88 8.71
CA VAL A 65 -16.36 -0.32 8.14
C VAL A 65 -17.45 -1.24 7.61
N VAL A 66 -17.56 -1.34 6.28
CA VAL A 66 -18.60 -2.14 5.60
C VAL A 66 -18.09 -3.54 5.27
N THR A 67 -16.82 -3.65 4.89
CA THR A 67 -16.18 -4.94 4.56
C THR A 67 -14.77 -4.99 5.13
N GLU A 68 -14.31 -6.18 5.47
CA GLU A 68 -12.94 -6.41 5.92
C GLU A 68 -12.48 -7.79 5.43
N ALA A 69 -11.36 -7.86 4.69
CA ALA A 69 -10.86 -9.10 4.10
C ALA A 69 -9.33 -9.10 4.02
N GLY A 70 -8.73 -10.28 4.15
CA GLY A 70 -7.27 -10.46 4.04
C GLY A 70 -6.90 -11.91 3.72
N PRO A 71 -5.90 -12.17 2.86
CA PRO A 71 -5.48 -13.52 2.50
C PRO A 71 -4.65 -14.20 3.59
N THR A 72 -4.03 -13.46 4.52
CA THR A 72 -3.02 -13.96 5.49
C THR A 72 -3.50 -15.18 6.27
N GLY A 73 -4.66 -15.08 6.95
CA GLY A 73 -5.20 -16.21 7.72
C GLY A 73 -5.58 -17.41 6.85
N MET A 74 -6.09 -17.17 5.64
CA MET A 74 -6.45 -18.24 4.71
C MET A 74 -5.22 -18.92 4.11
N ALA A 75 -4.14 -18.19 3.86
CA ALA A 75 -2.86 -18.75 3.44
C ALA A 75 -2.25 -19.61 4.56
N ALA A 76 -2.26 -19.12 5.80
CA ALA A 76 -1.76 -19.84 6.96
C ALA A 76 -2.49 -21.18 7.17
N SER A 77 -3.82 -21.22 7.00
CA SER A 77 -4.60 -22.48 7.07
C SER A 77 -4.23 -23.50 5.98
N ARG A 78 -3.54 -23.07 4.93
CA ARG A 78 -2.99 -23.90 3.85
C ARG A 78 -1.50 -24.19 4.01
N GLY A 79 -0.89 -23.77 5.12
CA GLY A 79 0.56 -23.91 5.37
C GLY A 79 1.42 -22.96 4.55
N ILE A 80 0.85 -21.88 4.00
CA ILE A 80 1.56 -20.85 3.26
C ILE A 80 1.73 -19.64 4.15
N ASP A 81 2.98 -19.28 4.44
CA ASP A 81 3.31 -18.09 5.21
C ASP A 81 3.43 -16.87 4.29
N ILE A 82 2.68 -15.81 4.60
CA ILE A 82 2.71 -14.52 3.90
C ILE A 82 2.57 -13.39 4.92
N PRO A 83 3.09 -12.19 4.63
CA PRO A 83 2.93 -11.03 5.51
C PRO A 83 1.45 -10.64 5.75
N GLY A 84 1.23 -9.85 6.79
CA GLY A 84 -0.03 -9.18 7.09
C GLY A 84 -0.57 -8.43 5.87
N ASN A 85 -1.83 -8.69 5.55
CA ASN A 85 -2.49 -8.15 4.37
C ASN A 85 -3.98 -7.94 4.66
N ARG A 86 -4.45 -6.69 4.63
CA ARG A 86 -5.82 -6.33 4.99
C ARG A 86 -6.41 -5.26 4.11
N VAL A 87 -7.51 -5.59 3.41
CA VAL A 87 -8.39 -4.63 2.73
C VAL A 87 -9.57 -4.29 3.65
N ILE A 88 -9.79 -3.00 3.86
CA ILE A 88 -10.85 -2.43 4.70
C ILE A 88 -11.72 -1.54 3.81
N GLY A 89 -12.99 -1.90 3.64
CA GLY A 89 -13.95 -1.11 2.88
C GLY A 89 -14.65 -0.11 3.80
N LEU A 90 -14.45 1.18 3.54
CA LEU A 90 -15.01 2.29 4.30
C LEU A 90 -16.08 3.00 3.49
N PHE A 91 -17.21 3.34 4.11
CA PHE A 91 -18.23 4.16 3.47
C PHE A 91 -19.18 4.85 4.44
N ASN A 92 -19.93 5.83 3.94
CA ASN A 92 -20.95 6.55 4.70
C ASN A 92 -22.30 6.50 3.94
N ASN A 93 -23.38 6.26 4.68
CA ASN A 93 -24.70 6.02 4.09
C ASN A 93 -25.31 7.27 3.41
N ASP A 94 -24.97 8.48 3.84
CA ASP A 94 -25.43 9.71 3.19
C ASP A 94 -24.81 9.83 1.79
N TYR A 95 -23.53 9.45 1.66
CA TYR A 95 -22.87 9.34 0.35
C TYR A 95 -23.44 8.20 -0.48
N ALA A 96 -23.87 7.09 0.12
CA ALA A 96 -24.53 5.99 -0.61
C ALA A 96 -25.81 6.45 -1.29
N VAL A 97 -26.68 7.14 -0.55
CA VAL A 97 -27.93 7.70 -1.11
C VAL A 97 -27.63 8.73 -2.20
N ARG A 98 -26.65 9.60 -1.96
CA ARG A 98 -26.24 10.62 -2.95
C ARG A 98 -25.70 9.99 -4.23
N VAL A 99 -24.76 9.06 -4.13
CA VAL A 99 -24.14 8.41 -5.31
C VAL A 99 -25.17 7.58 -6.07
N LEU A 100 -26.04 6.82 -5.39
CA LEU A 100 -27.14 6.09 -6.05
C LEU A 100 -28.08 7.00 -6.84
N GLY A 101 -28.35 8.21 -6.33
CA GLY A 101 -29.17 9.20 -7.02
C GLY A 101 -28.51 9.82 -8.26
N LEU A 102 -27.18 9.72 -8.38
CA LEU A 102 -26.40 10.24 -9.50
C LEU A 102 -26.06 9.15 -10.53
N SER A 103 -25.55 8.01 -10.07
CA SER A 103 -25.26 6.84 -10.90
C SER A 103 -25.36 5.55 -10.07
N THR A 104 -26.29 4.68 -10.47
CA THR A 104 -26.36 3.31 -9.93
C THR A 104 -25.13 2.49 -10.31
N ALA A 105 -24.51 2.77 -11.47
CA ALA A 105 -23.29 2.08 -11.89
C ALA A 105 -22.11 2.44 -10.97
N ALA A 106 -21.97 3.72 -10.61
CA ALA A 106 -20.93 4.20 -9.70
C ALA A 106 -21.03 3.54 -8.31
N MET A 107 -22.22 3.12 -7.88
CA MET A 107 -22.41 2.52 -6.57
C MET A 107 -21.72 1.16 -6.41
N ILE A 108 -21.30 0.49 -7.49
CA ILE A 108 -20.49 -0.73 -7.39
C ILE A 108 -19.16 -0.51 -6.66
N GLU A 109 -18.69 0.74 -6.63
CA GLU A 109 -17.43 1.13 -5.97
C GLU A 109 -17.56 1.33 -4.46
N ALA A 110 -18.78 1.33 -3.91
CA ALA A 110 -19.01 1.46 -2.48
C ALA A 110 -19.07 0.07 -1.81
N PRO A 111 -18.24 -0.20 -0.80
CA PRO A 111 -17.35 0.73 -0.10
C PRO A 111 -16.01 0.99 -0.82
N VAL A 112 -15.44 2.18 -0.60
CA VAL A 112 -14.10 2.53 -1.07
C VAL A 112 -13.05 1.91 -0.15
N ARG A 113 -11.94 1.43 -0.71
CA ARG A 113 -11.00 0.53 -0.02
C ARG A 113 -9.76 1.26 0.49
N MET A 114 -9.44 1.00 1.75
CA MET A 114 -8.10 1.18 2.33
C MET A 114 -7.39 -0.17 2.44
N TYR A 115 -6.07 -0.17 2.31
CA TYR A 115 -5.26 -1.38 2.24
C TYR A 115 -4.04 -1.25 3.15
N VAL A 116 -3.94 -2.14 4.13
CA VAL A 116 -2.81 -2.24 5.05
C VAL A 116 -1.97 -3.46 4.68
N THR A 117 -0.65 -3.27 4.59
CA THR A 117 0.33 -4.34 4.36
C THR A 117 1.42 -4.29 5.41
N GLU A 118 1.82 -5.46 5.91
CA GLU A 118 2.99 -5.60 6.79
C GLU A 118 4.27 -5.49 5.96
N ASP A 119 5.22 -4.72 6.48
CA ASP A 119 6.52 -4.48 5.88
C ASP A 119 7.59 -5.43 6.45
N PRO A 120 8.69 -5.71 5.71
CA PRO A 120 9.70 -6.68 6.13
C PRO A 120 10.40 -6.37 7.47
N ASP A 121 10.38 -5.11 7.90
CA ASP A 121 10.96 -4.66 9.17
C ASP A 121 9.98 -4.75 10.36
N GLY A 122 8.77 -5.29 10.13
CA GLY A 122 7.70 -5.42 11.12
C GLY A 122 6.82 -4.19 11.27
N SER A 123 7.10 -3.11 10.52
CA SER A 123 6.19 -1.97 10.40
C SER A 123 5.07 -2.25 9.40
N ALA A 124 4.27 -1.24 9.06
CA ALA A 124 3.18 -1.41 8.11
C ALA A 124 2.91 -0.15 7.29
N THR A 125 2.41 -0.39 6.07
CA THR A 125 2.06 0.64 5.10
C THR A 125 0.55 0.70 4.91
N LEU A 126 -0.01 1.92 4.95
CA LEU A 126 -1.39 2.21 4.56
C LEU A 126 -1.41 2.77 3.13
N SER A 127 -2.20 2.16 2.25
CA SER A 127 -2.39 2.64 0.87
C SER A 127 -3.84 2.60 0.44
N TYR A 128 -4.24 3.51 -0.46
CA TYR A 128 -5.58 3.54 -1.03
C TYR A 128 -5.61 4.29 -2.36
N LYS A 129 -6.60 3.97 -3.20
CA LYS A 129 -7.00 4.86 -4.30
C LYS A 129 -7.82 6.00 -3.72
N THR A 130 -7.58 7.22 -4.15
CA THR A 130 -8.44 8.33 -3.73
C THR A 130 -9.88 8.07 -4.22
N PRO A 131 -10.91 8.37 -3.41
CA PRO A 131 -12.30 8.37 -3.88
C PRO A 131 -12.50 9.04 -5.24
N SER A 132 -11.86 10.17 -5.53
CA SER A 132 -11.88 10.80 -6.87
C SER A 132 -11.34 9.89 -7.96
N GLN A 133 -10.24 9.17 -7.72
CA GLN A 133 -9.70 8.21 -8.66
C GLN A 133 -10.65 7.01 -8.87
N VAL A 134 -11.34 6.59 -7.82
CA VAL A 134 -12.30 5.47 -7.86
C VAL A 134 -13.54 5.83 -8.67
N PHE A 135 -14.09 7.03 -8.47
CA PHE A 135 -15.29 7.48 -9.16
C PHE A 135 -15.05 8.11 -10.53
N ALA A 136 -13.79 8.37 -10.91
CA ALA A 136 -13.41 8.95 -12.20
C ALA A 136 -14.11 8.31 -13.43
N PRO A 137 -14.27 6.97 -13.53
CA PRO A 137 -14.92 6.35 -14.69
C PRO A 137 -16.40 6.73 -14.89
N TYR A 138 -17.06 7.30 -13.89
CA TYR A 138 -18.50 7.59 -13.90
C TYR A 138 -18.81 9.09 -14.01
N LEU A 139 -17.79 9.96 -14.07
CA LEU A 139 -18.00 11.42 -14.06
C LEU A 139 -18.74 11.93 -15.30
N ASP A 140 -18.53 11.31 -16.47
CA ASP A 140 -19.19 11.70 -17.72
C ASP A 140 -20.72 11.49 -17.65
N GLU A 141 -21.20 10.47 -16.92
CA GLU A 141 -22.63 10.17 -16.77
C GLU A 141 -23.26 10.83 -15.54
N ALA A 142 -22.52 10.94 -14.43
CA ALA A 142 -23.04 11.39 -13.13
C ALA A 142 -22.82 12.90 -12.88
N GLY A 143 -22.01 13.55 -13.71
CA GLY A 143 -21.82 14.99 -13.70
C GLY A 143 -21.03 15.53 -12.50
N PRO A 144 -21.04 16.86 -12.30
CA PRO A 144 -20.18 17.54 -11.33
C PRO A 144 -20.50 17.20 -9.87
N ASP A 145 -21.73 16.77 -9.57
CA ASP A 145 -22.13 16.43 -8.21
C ASP A 145 -21.45 15.16 -7.69
N LEU A 146 -21.11 14.21 -8.58
CA LEU A 146 -20.32 13.03 -8.24
C LEU A 146 -18.87 13.42 -7.97
N ALA A 147 -18.29 14.32 -8.78
CA ALA A 147 -16.95 14.85 -8.54
C ALA A 147 -16.86 15.56 -7.18
N ALA A 148 -17.89 16.34 -6.81
CA ALA A 148 -17.96 16.99 -5.50
C ALA A 148 -18.05 15.96 -4.36
N ALA A 149 -18.91 14.94 -4.49
CA ALA A 149 -19.02 13.87 -3.50
C ALA A 149 -17.69 13.12 -3.31
N ALA A 150 -16.99 12.84 -4.41
CA ALA A 150 -15.69 12.18 -4.39
C ALA A 150 -14.62 13.03 -3.72
N ALA A 151 -14.57 14.34 -4.00
CA ALA A 151 -13.63 15.25 -3.34
C ALA A 151 -13.89 15.39 -1.83
N GLU A 152 -15.14 15.39 -1.40
CA GLU A 152 -15.48 15.36 0.04
C GLU A 152 -15.02 14.05 0.70
N LEU A 153 -15.18 12.92 0.01
CA LEU A 153 -14.67 11.62 0.47
C LEU A 153 -13.14 11.58 0.49
N ASP A 154 -12.45 12.20 -0.49
CA ASP A 154 -10.98 12.31 -0.50
C ASP A 154 -10.49 12.96 0.79
N ALA A 155 -11.10 14.08 1.20
CA ALA A 155 -10.73 14.78 2.43
C ALA A 155 -10.92 13.91 3.68
N LYS A 156 -12.00 13.11 3.72
CA LYS A 156 -12.23 12.15 4.82
C LYS A 156 -11.19 11.04 4.82
N PHE A 157 -10.87 10.46 3.67
CA PHE A 157 -9.87 9.39 3.56
C PHE A 157 -8.46 9.87 3.93
N ASP A 158 -8.07 11.08 3.51
CA ASP A 158 -6.81 11.71 3.93
C ASP A 158 -6.77 11.95 5.44
N ALA A 159 -7.87 12.43 6.03
CA ALA A 159 -7.96 12.62 7.48
C ALA A 159 -7.80 11.31 8.26
N VAL A 160 -8.47 10.22 7.83
CA VAL A 160 -8.29 8.89 8.41
C VAL A 160 -6.83 8.45 8.30
N ALA A 161 -6.23 8.57 7.11
CA ALA A 161 -4.87 8.10 6.88
C ALA A 161 -3.84 8.85 7.75
N ARG A 162 -3.93 10.18 7.82
CA ARG A 162 -3.01 10.99 8.64
C ARG A 162 -3.11 10.67 10.13
N ALA A 163 -4.32 10.46 10.63
CA ALA A 163 -4.55 10.15 12.04
C ALA A 163 -4.13 8.72 12.38
N ALA A 164 -4.42 7.75 11.50
CA ALA A 164 -4.16 6.35 11.75
C ALA A 164 -2.67 5.98 11.79
N ILE A 165 -1.80 6.75 11.13
CA ILE A 165 -0.35 6.47 11.08
C ILE A 165 0.44 7.09 12.25
N GLN A 166 -0.21 7.84 13.15
CA GLN A 166 0.42 8.43 14.34
C GLN A 166 0.58 7.41 15.46
#